data_AF-A0A5B9CZ23-F1
#
_entry.id   AF-A0A5B9CZ23-F1
#
_cell.length_a   1.000
_cell.length_b   1.000
_cell.length_c   1.000
_cell.angle_alpha   90.00
_cell.angle_beta   90.00
_cell.angle_gamma   90.00
#
_symmetry.space_group_name_H-M   'P 1'
#
loop_
_entity.id
_entity.type
_entity.pdbx_description
1 polymer ?
#
loop_
_entity_poly.entity_id
_entity_poly.type
_entity_poly.pdbx_seq_one_letter_code
_entity_poly.pdbx_strand_id
1 'polypeptide(L)'
;MAIAANDCGASILYLADSHGSLLPDTVTHFVQKTKSITPLEIGFHAHDNLGMAMANSIAAVEAGASFIDSSLMGMGKGAGKLTLELWLALLNLHKKKTSYNLDKILQQTENLKNHSFV
;
A
#
# COMPACT_ATOMS: atom_id res chain seq x y z
N MET A 1 4.03 -18.44 10.02
CA MET A 1 4.60 -17.84 8.79
C MET A 1 5.53 -16.68 9.10
N ALA A 2 5.14 -15.67 9.89
CA ALA A 2 6.03 -14.54 10.20
C ALA A 2 7.35 -14.92 10.88
N ILE A 3 7.31 -15.83 11.86
CA ILE A 3 8.52 -16.37 12.53
C ILE A 3 9.40 -17.11 11.52
N ALA A 4 8.82 -18.02 10.73
CA ALA A 4 9.58 -18.74 9.70
C ALA A 4 10.20 -17.79 8.64
N ALA A 5 9.52 -16.71 8.24
CA ALA A 5 10.09 -15.72 7.34
C ALA A 5 11.30 -15.01 7.96
N ASN A 6 11.23 -14.69 9.26
CA ASN A 6 12.36 -14.13 10.00
C ASN A 6 13.53 -15.12 10.11
N ASP A 7 13.25 -16.38 10.42
CA ASP A 7 14.27 -17.42 10.55
C ASP A 7 14.98 -17.71 9.21
N CYS A 8 14.29 -17.50 8.09
CA CYS A 8 14.86 -17.56 6.74
C CYS A 8 15.65 -16.29 6.35
N GLY A 9 15.77 -15.30 7.23
CA GLY A 9 16.56 -14.09 6.99
C GLY A 9 15.86 -13.03 6.12
N ALA A 10 14.53 -13.03 6.04
CA ALA A 10 13.80 -11.93 5.41
C ALA A 10 14.10 -10.60 6.11
N SER A 11 14.01 -9.48 5.39
CA SER A 11 14.12 -8.14 5.99
C SER A 11 12.76 -7.49 6.19
N ILE A 12 11.82 -7.77 5.30
CA ILE A 12 10.48 -7.18 5.27
C ILE A 12 9.46 -8.30 5.03
N LEU A 13 8.35 -8.27 5.76
CA LEU A 13 7.22 -9.15 5.57
C LEU A 13 6.00 -8.37 5.09
N TYR A 14 5.46 -8.76 3.93
CA TYR A 14 4.27 -8.14 3.37
C TYR A 14 2.99 -8.89 3.73
N LEU A 15 1.97 -8.14 4.16
CA LEU A 15 0.60 -8.61 4.28
C LEU A 15 -0.18 -8.17 3.03
N ALA A 16 -0.68 -9.14 2.25
CA ALA A 16 -1.35 -8.87 0.98
C ALA A 16 -2.85 -9.19 1.03
N ASP A 17 -3.69 -8.19 0.76
CA ASP A 17 -5.13 -8.35 0.54
C ASP A 17 -5.40 -8.67 -0.94
N SER A 18 -5.05 -9.88 -1.38
CA SER A 18 -5.14 -10.28 -2.78
C SER A 18 -6.57 -10.31 -3.34
N HIS A 19 -7.58 -10.39 -2.47
CA HIS A 19 -8.99 -10.38 -2.86
C HIS A 19 -9.63 -8.99 -2.75
N GLY A 20 -8.93 -8.01 -2.16
CA GLY A 20 -9.45 -6.67 -1.88
C GLY A 20 -10.68 -6.71 -0.98
N SER A 21 -10.72 -7.66 -0.05
CA SER A 21 -11.91 -7.97 0.77
C SER A 21 -11.75 -7.59 2.24
N LEU A 22 -10.59 -7.07 2.65
CA LEU A 22 -10.37 -6.66 4.03
C LEU A 22 -11.00 -5.30 4.32
N LEU A 23 -11.32 -5.08 5.59
CA LEU A 23 -11.76 -3.81 6.14
C LEU A 23 -10.69 -3.25 7.10
N PRO A 24 -10.71 -1.94 7.39
CA PRO A 24 -9.66 -1.27 8.16
C PRO A 24 -9.35 -1.93 9.52
N ASP A 25 -10.37 -2.31 10.29
CA ASP A 25 -10.18 -2.94 11.61
C ASP A 25 -9.45 -4.29 11.51
N THR A 26 -9.77 -5.08 10.48
CA THR A 26 -9.10 -6.35 10.21
C THR A 26 -7.64 -6.14 9.81
N VAL A 27 -7.37 -5.12 9.00
CA VAL A 27 -5.99 -4.76 8.60
C VAL A 27 -5.18 -4.34 9.83
N THR A 28 -5.73 -3.46 10.67
CA THR A 28 -5.11 -3.05 11.93
C THR A 28 -4.78 -4.25 12.80
N HIS A 29 -5.74 -5.16 12.98
CA HIS A 29 -5.56 -6.37 13.76
C HIS A 29 -4.40 -7.24 13.22
N PHE A 30 -4.36 -7.49 11.91
CA PHE A 30 -3.31 -8.31 11.31
C PHE A 30 -1.93 -7.68 11.38
N VAL A 31 -1.81 -6.37 11.14
CA VAL A 31 -0.53 -5.66 11.24
C VAL A 31 -0.01 -5.72 12.68
N GLN A 32 -0.83 -5.36 13.67
CA GLN A 32 -0.44 -5.39 15.07
C GLN A 32 -0.06 -6.79 15.55
N LYS A 33 -0.87 -7.80 15.17
CA LYS A 33 -0.59 -9.20 15.52
C LYS A 33 0.72 -9.65 14.93
N THR A 34 1.00 -9.32 13.67
CA THR A 34 2.25 -9.67 13.00
C THR A 34 3.44 -8.99 13.69
N LYS A 35 3.37 -7.68 13.97
CA LYS A 35 4.43 -6.96 14.69
C LYS A 35 4.71 -7.53 16.08
N SER A 36 3.71 -8.07 16.76
CA SER A 36 3.90 -8.65 18.10
C SER A 36 4.73 -9.94 18.12
N ILE A 37 4.94 -10.58 16.96
CA ILE A 37 5.57 -11.91 16.86
C ILE A 37 6.82 -11.96 15.99
N THR A 38 7.23 -10.84 15.38
CA THR A 38 8.43 -10.78 14.54
C THR A 38 9.07 -9.39 14.57
N PRO A 39 10.42 -9.30 14.57
CA PRO A 39 11.12 -8.01 14.48
C PRO A 39 11.17 -7.44 13.06
N LEU A 40 10.69 -8.17 12.05
CA LEU A 40 10.69 -7.73 10.65
C LEU A 40 9.90 -6.44 10.46
N GLU A 41 10.35 -5.62 9.51
CA GLU A 41 9.53 -4.52 9.02
C GLU A 41 8.30 -5.07 8.30
N ILE A 42 7.17 -4.38 8.45
CA ILE A 42 5.90 -4.82 7.87
C ILE A 42 5.54 -3.95 6.68
N GLY A 43 5.24 -4.61 5.56
CA GLY A 43 4.63 -4.01 4.39
C GLY A 43 3.16 -4.39 4.25
N PHE A 44 2.39 -3.56 3.55
CA PHE A 44 1.00 -3.86 3.22
C PHE A 44 0.71 -3.62 1.73
N HIS A 45 0.00 -4.58 1.13
CA HIS A 45 -0.39 -4.56 -0.28
C HIS A 45 -1.91 -4.67 -0.40
N ALA A 46 -2.56 -3.59 -0.81
CA ALA A 46 -4.02 -3.50 -0.89
C ALA A 46 -4.51 -3.61 -2.35
N HIS A 47 -5.48 -4.49 -2.58
CA HIS A 47 -6.32 -4.44 -3.78
C HIS A 47 -7.60 -3.65 -3.51
N ASP A 48 -8.13 -3.00 -4.53
CA ASP A 48 -9.23 -2.03 -4.40
C ASP A 48 -10.61 -2.59 -4.78
N ASN A 49 -10.80 -3.91 -4.71
CA ASN A 49 -12.02 -4.59 -5.16
C ASN A 49 -13.30 -4.08 -4.47
N LEU A 50 -13.20 -3.64 -3.21
CA LEU A 50 -14.30 -3.02 -2.46
C LEU A 50 -14.18 -1.48 -2.36
N GLY A 51 -13.23 -0.85 -3.07
CA GLY A 51 -12.92 0.58 -2.93
C GLY A 51 -12.23 0.93 -1.60
N MET A 52 -11.65 -0.07 -0.91
CA MET A 52 -11.09 0.08 0.44
C MET A 52 -9.56 0.18 0.47
N ALA A 53 -8.86 0.15 -0.67
CA ALA A 53 -7.39 0.12 -0.67
C ALA A 53 -6.78 1.34 0.03
N MET A 54 -7.39 2.52 -0.14
CA MET A 54 -7.00 3.75 0.56
C MET A 54 -7.16 3.62 2.08
N ALA A 55 -8.39 3.34 2.54
CA ALA A 55 -8.68 3.23 3.96
C ALA A 55 -7.84 2.13 4.64
N ASN A 56 -7.69 0.98 4.00
CA ASN A 56 -6.89 -0.13 4.50
C ASN A 56 -5.40 0.22 4.59
N SER A 57 -4.87 0.98 3.63
CA SER A 57 -3.46 1.40 3.67
C SER A 57 -3.18 2.43 4.75
N ILE A 58 -4.12 3.34 5.02
CA ILE A 58 -4.04 4.26 6.17
C ILE A 58 -4.03 3.44 7.48
N ALA A 59 -4.98 2.53 7.64
CA ALA A 59 -5.07 1.66 8.81
C ALA A 59 -3.79 0.84 9.02
N ALA A 60 -3.20 0.31 7.94
CA ALA A 60 -1.93 -0.40 8.01
C ALA A 60 -0.78 0.47 8.53
N VAL A 61 -0.66 1.71 8.03
CA VAL A 61 0.37 2.66 8.52
C VAL A 61 0.13 3.03 9.97
N GLU A 62 -1.10 3.33 10.38
CA GLU A 62 -1.46 3.65 11.76
C GLU A 62 -1.19 2.46 12.72
N ALA A 63 -1.39 1.23 12.25
CA ALA A 63 -1.04 0.00 12.96
C ALA A 63 0.47 -0.28 12.98
N GLY A 64 1.26 0.51 12.23
CA GLY A 64 2.71 0.51 12.26
C GLY A 64 3.39 -0.26 11.13
N ALA A 65 2.74 -0.45 9.98
CA ALA A 65 3.39 -0.85 8.74
C ALA A 65 4.30 0.28 8.22
N SER A 66 5.49 -0.07 7.73
CA SER A 66 6.49 0.87 7.22
C SER A 66 6.46 1.00 5.70
N PHE A 67 5.97 -0.04 5.00
CA PHE A 67 5.94 -0.09 3.53
C PHE A 67 4.50 -0.23 3.03
N ILE A 68 4.15 0.55 2.02
CA ILE A 68 2.83 0.51 1.38
C ILE A 68 3.02 0.44 -0.12
N ASP A 69 2.44 -0.59 -0.72
CA ASP A 69 2.43 -0.73 -2.18
C ASP A 69 1.31 0.10 -2.79
N SER A 70 1.63 0.75 -3.91
CA SER A 70 0.68 1.47 -4.75
C SER A 70 1.11 1.38 -6.20
N SER A 71 0.23 1.78 -7.12
CA SER A 71 0.53 1.80 -8.55
C SER A 71 0.02 3.08 -9.20
N LEU A 72 0.68 3.48 -10.29
CA LEU A 72 0.22 4.60 -11.11
C LEU A 72 -1.22 4.32 -11.56
N MET A 73 -2.08 5.32 -11.40
CA MET A 73 -3.51 5.26 -11.71
C MET A 73 -4.27 4.11 -11.01
N GLY A 74 -3.70 3.53 -9.95
CA GLY A 74 -4.28 2.35 -9.28
C GLY A 74 -4.25 1.08 -10.14
N MET A 75 -3.43 1.03 -11.20
CA MET A 75 -3.39 -0.12 -12.11
C MET A 75 -3.07 -1.44 -11.41
N GLY A 76 -3.84 -2.47 -11.73
CA GLY A 76 -3.70 -3.79 -11.14
C GLY A 76 -4.78 -4.75 -11.63
N LYS A 77 -4.79 -5.97 -11.08
CA LYS A 77 -5.82 -6.97 -11.37
C LYS A 77 -7.16 -6.52 -10.76
N GLY A 78 -8.26 -6.77 -11.48
CA GLY A 78 -9.61 -6.50 -10.97
C GLY A 78 -9.91 -5.00 -10.94
N ALA A 79 -10.43 -4.50 -9.83
CA ALA A 79 -10.73 -3.08 -9.66
C ALA A 79 -9.48 -2.21 -9.47
N GLY A 80 -8.29 -2.83 -9.33
CA GLY A 80 -7.02 -2.14 -9.19
C GLY A 80 -6.41 -2.30 -7.79
N LYS A 81 -5.49 -1.39 -7.48
CA LYS A 81 -4.73 -1.29 -6.23
C LYS A 81 -4.82 0.13 -5.70
N LEU A 82 -4.17 0.39 -4.56
CA LEU A 82 -3.98 1.75 -4.06
C LEU A 82 -3.39 2.67 -5.15
N THR A 83 -4.13 3.74 -5.45
CA THR A 83 -3.73 4.79 -6.40
C THR A 83 -2.55 5.60 -5.86
N LEU A 84 -1.40 5.52 -6.52
CA LEU A 84 -0.15 6.16 -6.10
C LEU A 84 -0.29 7.69 -5.98
N GLU A 85 -0.96 8.33 -6.94
CA GLU A 85 -1.15 9.77 -7.00
C GLU A 85 -1.86 10.30 -5.75
N LEU A 86 -2.96 9.61 -5.39
CA LEU A 86 -3.77 9.95 -4.22
C LEU A 86 -3.02 9.65 -2.93
N TRP A 87 -2.26 8.54 -2.89
CA TRP A 87 -1.44 8.19 -1.74
C TRP A 87 -0.36 9.24 -1.49
N LEU A 88 0.40 9.65 -2.51
CA LEU A 88 1.43 10.68 -2.38
C LEU A 88 0.84 12.04 -2.00
N ALA A 89 -0.35 12.39 -2.53
CA ALA A 89 -1.06 13.60 -2.14
C ALA A 89 -1.44 13.58 -0.65
N LEU A 90 -1.96 12.45 -0.15
CA LEU A 90 -2.26 12.26 1.26
C LEU A 90 -1.01 12.38 2.14
N LEU A 91 0.13 11.79 1.73
CA LEU A 91 1.37 11.89 2.48
C LEU A 91 1.91 13.33 2.53
N ASN A 92 1.80 14.09 1.44
CA ASN A 92 2.13 15.52 1.43
C ASN A 92 1.25 16.31 2.41
N LEU A 93 -0.07 16.03 2.40
CA LEU A 93 -1.02 16.64 3.32
C LEU A 93 -0.67 16.35 4.78
N HIS A 94 -0.45 15.08 5.13
CA HIS A 94 -0.09 14.68 6.50
C HIS A 94 1.24 15.27 6.97
N LYS A 95 2.26 15.32 6.10
CA LYS A 95 3.56 15.91 6.45
C LYS A 95 3.55 17.44 6.43
N LYS A 96 2.45 18.08 6.01
CA LYS A 96 2.33 19.53 5.77
C LYS A 96 3.48 20.08 4.92
N LYS A 97 3.96 19.28 3.96
CA LYS A 97 5.13 19.56 3.11
C LYS A 97 4.95 18.90 1.75
N THR A 98 5.47 19.54 0.70
CA THR A 98 5.54 19.00 -0.66
C THR A 98 6.77 18.10 -0.86
N SER A 99 6.83 17.00 -0.11
CA SER A 99 7.94 16.04 -0.21
C SER A 99 7.89 15.24 -1.51
N TYR A 100 6.68 15.00 -2.04
CA TYR A 100 6.44 14.28 -3.27
C TYR A 100 5.95 15.24 -4.36
N ASN A 101 6.62 15.27 -5.51
CA ASN A 101 6.26 16.13 -6.63
C ASN A 101 5.08 15.53 -7.41
N LEU A 102 3.86 16.01 -7.14
CA LEU A 102 2.64 15.49 -7.75
C LEU A 102 2.57 15.81 -9.26
N ASP A 103 3.07 16.96 -9.70
CA ASP A 103 3.04 17.35 -11.11
C ASP A 103 3.80 16.33 -11.98
N LYS A 104 4.99 15.91 -11.52
CA LYS A 104 5.77 14.86 -12.19
C LYS A 104 5.04 13.53 -12.26
N ILE A 105 4.36 13.14 -11.17
CA ILE A 105 3.62 11.87 -11.13
C ILE A 105 2.40 11.94 -12.06
N LEU A 106 1.62 13.02 -12.01
CA LEU A 106 0.49 13.22 -12.91
C LEU A 106 0.94 13.25 -14.38
N GLN A 107 2.09 13.86 -14.69
CA GLN A 107 2.67 13.78 -16.03
C GLN A 107 2.97 12.33 -16.45
N GLN A 108 3.46 11.48 -15.54
CA GLN A 108 3.65 10.06 -15.84
C GLN A 108 2.32 9.34 -16.09
N THR A 109 1.24 9.70 -15.39
CA THR A 109 -0.09 9.14 -15.68
C THR A 109 -0.57 9.48 -17.09
N GLU A 110 -0.36 10.72 -17.54
CA GLU A 110 -0.73 11.13 -18.89
C GLU A 110 0.13 10.44 -19.95
N ASN A 111 1.45 10.31 -19.71
CA ASN A 111 2.33 9.55 -20.60
C ASN A 111 1.86 8.09 -20.72
N LEU A 112 1.45 7.48 -19.61
CA LEU A 112 0.99 6.09 -19.56
C LEU A 112 -0.33 5.90 -20.30
N LYS A 113 -1.28 6.83 -20.16
CA LYS A 113 -2.55 6.81 -20.92
C LYS A 113 -2.35 6.93 -22.43
N ASN A 114 -1.35 7.71 -22.84
CA ASN A 114 -1.03 7.94 -24.25
C ASN A 114 -0.15 6.84 -24.86
N HIS A 115 0.39 5.94 -24.04
CA HIS A 115 1.10 4.77 -24.50
C HIS A 115 0.11 3.64 -24.78
N SER A 116 -0.13 3.33 -26.06
CA SER A 116 -0.80 2.09 -26.43
C SER A 116 0.12 0.91 -26.13
N PHE A 117 -0.29 0.09 -25.16
CA PHE A 117 0.22 -1.27 -24.98
C PHE A 117 -0.50 -2.18 -25.97
N VAL A 118 -0.20 -2.01 -27.26
CA VAL A 118 -0.60 -2.98 -28.29
C VAL A 118 0.35 -4.16 -28.25
#